data_AF-A0A6I7PW87-F1
#
_entry.id   AF-A0A6I7PW87-F1
#
_cell.length_a   1.000
_cell.length_b   1.000
_cell.length_c   1.000
_cell.angle_alpha   90.00
_cell.angle_beta   90.00
_cell.angle_gamma   90.00
#
_symmetry.space_group_name_H-M   'P 1'
#
loop_
_entity.id
_entity.type
_entity.pdbx_description
1 polymer ?
#
loop_
_entity_poly.entity_id
_entity_poly.type
_entity_poly.pdbx_seq_one_letter_code
_entity_poly.pdbx_strand_id
1 'polypeptide(L)'
;MSQPTLSRPLLHALSPLWRPAWSRLGGLLFLLAVLLLAGCPKDPLGADNRLALVALGQCRHAQALQLTDRAIAQGSEHNVQQALMLKAAILLDVGDRAGAEALYPAIAEAWQTARRKELTPARRARELRLFLDVARDQRVSAGLAPDCGLPGAGVDDV
;
A
#
# COMPACT_ATOMS: atom_id res chain seq x y z
N MET A 1 84.76 -11.89 51.10
CA MET A 1 84.51 -10.44 50.90
C MET A 1 83.16 -10.26 50.24
N SER A 2 82.52 -9.14 50.56
CA SER A 2 81.10 -8.83 50.56
C SER A 2 80.31 -8.93 49.24
N GLN A 3 78.99 -9.09 49.39
CA GLN A 3 77.94 -9.17 48.36
C GLN A 3 77.81 -7.86 47.52
N PRO A 4 77.03 -7.85 46.41
CA PRO A 4 75.59 -7.60 46.56
C PRO A 4 74.64 -8.36 45.61
N THR A 5 73.43 -8.53 46.14
CA THR A 5 72.14 -8.84 45.52
C THR A 5 71.57 -7.67 44.71
N LEU A 6 70.89 -7.96 43.59
CA LEU A 6 69.90 -7.10 42.89
C LEU A 6 69.38 -7.91 41.66
N SER A 7 68.16 -7.87 41.15
CA SER A 7 66.78 -7.56 41.56
C SER A 7 65.90 -7.94 40.35
N ARG A 8 64.69 -8.47 40.58
CA ARG A 8 63.62 -8.83 39.59
C ARG A 8 63.20 -7.66 38.67
N PRO A 9 62.61 -7.88 37.46
CA PRO A 9 61.14 -8.10 37.28
C PRO A 9 60.79 -9.10 36.14
N LEU A 10 59.82 -10.01 36.20
CA LEU A 10 58.34 -9.87 36.29
C LEU A 10 57.75 -8.77 35.38
N LEU A 11 57.80 -8.99 34.06
CA LEU A 11 56.94 -8.27 33.12
C LEU A 11 55.65 -9.06 32.88
N HIS A 12 54.61 -8.53 33.50
CA HIS A 12 53.22 -8.92 33.35
C HIS A 12 52.75 -8.87 31.90
N ALA A 13 52.08 -9.94 31.49
CA ALA A 13 51.21 -10.01 30.33
C ALA A 13 50.02 -9.04 30.51
N LEU A 14 50.16 -7.81 30.02
CA LEU A 14 49.04 -6.89 29.83
C LEU A 14 48.32 -7.27 28.55
N SER A 15 47.25 -8.05 28.70
CA SER A 15 46.28 -8.32 27.64
C SER A 15 45.45 -7.06 27.38
N PRO A 16 45.34 -6.55 26.15
CA PRO A 16 44.56 -5.35 25.86
C PRO A 16 43.06 -5.66 25.90
N LEU A 17 42.41 -5.32 27.01
CA LEU A 17 40.94 -5.31 27.20
C LEU A 17 40.25 -4.10 26.53
N TRP A 18 40.86 -3.52 25.49
CA TRP A 18 40.30 -2.37 24.78
C TRP A 18 39.60 -2.85 23.51
N ARG A 19 38.43 -3.49 23.68
CA ARG A 19 37.44 -3.54 22.60
C ARG A 19 36.54 -2.32 22.76
N PRO A 20 36.58 -1.33 21.84
CA PRO A 20 35.77 -0.13 21.93
C PRO A 20 34.29 -0.50 21.88
N ALA A 21 33.51 -0.01 22.86
CA ALA A 21 32.06 -0.21 22.95
C ALA A 21 31.28 0.38 21.75
N TRP A 22 31.95 1.07 20.82
CA TRP A 22 31.35 1.76 19.68
C TRP A 22 30.88 0.79 18.57
N SER A 23 31.35 -0.47 18.57
CA SER A 23 30.97 -1.46 17.55
C SER A 23 29.51 -1.89 17.60
N ARG A 24 28.80 -1.68 18.74
CA ARG A 24 27.39 -2.09 18.87
C ARG A 24 26.40 -1.07 18.30
N LEU A 25 26.74 0.22 18.34
CA LEU A 25 25.90 1.29 17.77
C LEU A 25 25.97 1.32 16.24
N GLY A 26 27.15 1.11 15.66
CA GLY A 26 27.30 1.07 14.19
C GLY A 26 26.51 -0.07 13.53
N GLY A 27 26.45 -1.24 14.17
CA GLY A 27 25.69 -2.39 13.66
C GLY A 27 24.19 -2.16 13.60
N LEU A 28 23.60 -1.53 14.63
CA LEU A 28 22.16 -1.23 14.67
C LEU A 28 21.77 -0.19 13.61
N LEU A 29 22.58 0.86 13.47
CA LEU A 29 22.34 1.94 12.51
C LEU A 29 22.46 1.44 11.06
N PHE A 30 23.40 0.52 10.80
CA PHE A 30 23.53 -0.16 9.51
C PHE A 30 22.35 -1.11 9.23
N LEU A 31 21.88 -1.85 10.22
CA LEU A 31 20.68 -2.70 10.10
C LEU A 31 19.41 -1.90 9.82
N LEU A 32 19.23 -0.76 10.50
CA LEU A 32 18.14 0.18 10.25
C LEU A 32 18.23 0.78 8.84
N ALA A 33 19.43 1.18 8.40
CA ALA A 33 19.65 1.65 7.04
C ALA A 33 19.34 0.56 6.01
N VAL A 34 19.76 -0.69 6.24
CA VAL A 34 19.46 -1.84 5.37
C VAL A 34 17.96 -2.16 5.37
N LEU A 35 17.24 -2.02 6.49
CA LEU A 35 15.78 -2.20 6.55
C LEU A 35 15.03 -1.06 5.85
N LEU A 36 15.55 0.16 5.89
CA LEU A 36 15.00 1.30 5.14
C LEU A 36 15.31 1.21 3.63
N LEU A 37 16.43 0.59 3.27
CA LEU A 37 16.87 0.36 1.88
C LEU A 37 16.30 -0.94 1.27
N ALA A 38 15.96 -1.93 2.10
CA ALA A 38 15.20 -3.13 1.73
C ALA A 38 13.73 -2.72 1.57
N GLY A 39 13.50 -1.94 0.51
CA GLY A 39 12.33 -1.12 0.28
C GLY A 39 11.02 -1.79 0.66
N CYS A 40 10.17 -1.01 1.34
CA CYS A 40 8.78 -1.36 1.57
C CYS A 40 8.19 -1.93 0.27
N PRO A 41 7.51 -3.08 0.33
CA PRO A 41 6.90 -3.69 -0.84
C PRO A 41 6.06 -2.62 -1.55
N LYS A 42 6.36 -2.42 -2.84
CA LYS A 42 5.70 -1.43 -3.68
C LYS A 42 4.19 -1.62 -3.53
N ASP A 43 3.51 -0.60 -3.03
CA ASP A 43 2.07 -0.62 -2.80
C ASP A 43 1.37 -1.16 -4.06
N PRO A 44 0.67 -2.30 -3.98
CA PRO A 44 0.08 -2.91 -5.17
C PRO A 44 -1.00 -2.04 -5.81
N LEU A 45 -1.62 -1.12 -5.06
CA LEU A 45 -2.59 -0.17 -5.60
C LEU A 45 -1.92 1.11 -6.14
N GLY A 46 -0.81 1.53 -5.54
CA GLY A 46 -0.26 2.87 -5.70
C GLY A 46 -0.98 3.93 -4.84
N ALA A 47 -0.28 5.02 -4.55
CA ALA A 47 -0.71 6.02 -3.57
C ALA A 47 -2.07 6.67 -3.92
N ASP A 48 -2.26 7.10 -5.17
CA ASP A 48 -3.51 7.77 -5.57
C ASP A 48 -4.73 6.82 -5.53
N ASN A 49 -4.57 5.57 -5.97
CA ASN A 49 -5.65 4.57 -5.89
C ASN A 49 -6.01 4.23 -4.45
N ARG A 50 -5.01 4.14 -3.55
CA ARG A 50 -5.24 3.94 -2.12
C ARG A 50 -6.03 5.11 -1.53
N LEU A 51 -5.62 6.35 -1.84
CA LEU A 51 -6.33 7.54 -1.37
C LEU A 51 -7.73 7.62 -1.96
N ALA A 52 -7.94 7.21 -3.21
CA ALA A 52 -9.25 7.16 -3.84
C ALA A 52 -10.17 6.17 -3.13
N LEU A 53 -9.67 4.99 -2.77
CA LEU A 53 -10.42 3.99 -2.02
C LEU A 53 -10.80 4.48 -0.62
N VAL A 54 -9.87 5.16 0.06
CA VAL A 54 -10.15 5.83 1.34
C VAL A 54 -11.22 6.91 1.19
N ALA A 55 -11.13 7.75 0.15
CA ALA A 55 -12.12 8.79 -0.12
C ALA A 55 -13.51 8.19 -0.42
N LEU A 56 -13.56 7.07 -1.16
CA LEU A 56 -14.79 6.31 -1.40
C LEU A 56 -15.39 5.76 -0.09
N GLY A 57 -14.55 5.21 0.79
CA GLY A 57 -14.93 4.78 2.14
C GLY A 57 -15.35 5.92 3.08
N GLN A 58 -15.17 7.18 2.68
CA GLN A 58 -15.64 8.37 3.38
C GLN A 58 -16.81 9.06 2.68
N CYS A 59 -17.38 8.43 1.65
CA CYS A 59 -18.45 9.01 0.82
C CYS A 59 -18.06 10.33 0.13
N ARG A 60 -16.76 10.49 -0.18
CA ARG A 60 -16.21 11.66 -0.88
C ARG A 60 -16.03 11.36 -2.37
N HIS A 61 -17.10 10.99 -3.07
CA HIS A 61 -17.04 10.47 -4.45
C HIS A 61 -16.33 11.39 -5.44
N ALA A 62 -16.60 12.71 -5.38
CA ALA A 62 -15.93 13.67 -6.26
C ALA A 62 -14.40 13.66 -6.10
N GLN A 63 -13.91 13.54 -4.86
CA GLN A 63 -12.48 13.44 -4.60
C GLN A 63 -11.92 12.09 -5.05
N ALA A 64 -12.66 11.00 -4.82
CA ALA A 64 -12.27 9.67 -5.27
C ALA A 64 -12.12 9.62 -6.80
N LEU A 65 -13.06 10.23 -7.54
CA LEU A 65 -13.00 10.35 -9.00
C LEU A 65 -11.74 11.13 -9.42
N GLN A 66 -11.49 12.31 -8.85
CA GLN A 66 -10.29 13.11 -9.15
C GLN A 66 -8.97 12.37 -8.88
N LEU A 67 -8.93 11.52 -7.86
CA LEU A 67 -7.76 10.70 -7.55
C LEU A 67 -7.57 9.57 -8.57
N THR A 68 -8.66 8.88 -8.95
CA THR A 68 -8.58 7.86 -10.02
C THR A 68 -8.21 8.47 -11.37
N ASP A 69 -8.70 9.66 -11.71
CA ASP A 69 -8.33 10.36 -12.95
C ASP A 69 -6.84 10.68 -13.01
N ARG A 70 -6.25 11.11 -11.88
CA ARG A 70 -4.80 11.32 -11.78
C ARG A 70 -4.01 10.02 -11.93
N ALA A 71 -4.45 8.96 -11.27
CA ALA A 71 -3.82 7.64 -11.38
C ALA A 71 -3.91 7.07 -12.81
N ILE A 72 -5.00 7.33 -13.54
CA ILE A 72 -5.15 6.97 -14.96
C ILE A 72 -4.16 7.76 -15.83
N ALA A 73 -4.01 9.06 -15.57
CA ALA A 73 -3.18 9.94 -16.40
C ALA A 73 -1.67 9.72 -16.20
N GLN A 74 -1.24 9.31 -15.00
CA GLN A 74 0.19 9.34 -14.59
C GLN A 74 0.70 7.99 -14.06
N GLY A 75 -0.17 6.99 -13.93
CA GLY A 75 0.17 5.70 -13.34
C GLY A 75 0.98 4.79 -14.25
N SER A 76 1.59 3.76 -13.65
CA SER A 76 2.04 2.57 -14.41
C SER A 76 0.85 1.81 -14.99
N GLU A 77 1.07 0.93 -15.98
CA GLU A 77 0.01 0.09 -16.56
C GLU A 77 -0.83 -0.63 -15.49
N HIS A 78 -0.17 -1.15 -14.45
CA HIS A 78 -0.87 -1.79 -13.33
C HIS A 78 -1.73 -0.79 -12.55
N ASN A 79 -1.20 0.39 -12.23
CA ASN A 79 -1.94 1.42 -11.50
C ASN A 79 -3.11 1.96 -12.31
N VAL A 80 -2.95 2.15 -13.62
CA VAL A 80 -4.02 2.58 -14.54
C VAL A 80 -5.13 1.55 -14.58
N GLN A 81 -4.79 0.26 -14.69
CA GLN A 81 -5.76 -0.83 -14.64
C GLN A 81 -6.56 -0.84 -13.33
N GLN A 82 -5.90 -0.65 -12.18
CA GLN A 82 -6.56 -0.56 -10.88
C GLN A 82 -7.44 0.70 -10.76
N ALA A 83 -6.96 1.84 -11.27
CA ALA A 83 -7.66 3.12 -11.24
C ALA A 83 -8.96 3.08 -12.07
N LEU A 84 -8.93 2.48 -13.27
CA LEU A 84 -10.13 2.31 -14.10
C LEU A 84 -11.20 1.45 -13.42
N MET A 85 -10.78 0.35 -12.78
CA MET A 85 -11.69 -0.51 -12.02
C MET A 85 -12.27 0.23 -10.81
N LEU A 86 -11.44 0.93 -10.05
CA LEU A 86 -11.89 1.72 -8.91
C LEU A 86 -12.83 2.86 -9.35
N LYS A 87 -12.57 3.52 -10.47
CA LYS A 87 -13.45 4.54 -11.04
C LYS A 87 -14.83 3.98 -11.38
N ALA A 88 -14.89 2.81 -12.02
CA ALA A 88 -16.16 2.13 -12.27
C ALA A 88 -16.88 1.74 -10.97
N ALA A 89 -16.15 1.29 -9.94
CA ALA A 89 -16.75 1.02 -8.63
C ALA A 89 -17.32 2.28 -7.97
N ILE A 90 -16.60 3.42 -8.03
CA ILE A 90 -17.10 4.71 -7.53
C ILE A 90 -18.39 5.12 -8.26
N LEU A 91 -18.45 4.95 -9.58
CA LEU A 91 -19.65 5.25 -10.39
C LEU A 91 -20.84 4.36 -10.00
N LEU A 92 -20.60 3.06 -9.75
CA LEU A 92 -21.63 2.16 -9.24
C LEU A 92 -22.12 2.57 -7.85
N ASP A 93 -21.22 3.00 -6.95
CA ASP A 93 -21.56 3.42 -5.58
C ASP A 93 -22.37 4.71 -5.53
N VAL A 94 -22.29 5.58 -6.54
CA VAL A 94 -23.17 6.77 -6.70
C VAL A 94 -24.43 6.49 -7.51
N GLY A 95 -24.63 5.26 -8.00
CA GLY A 95 -25.77 4.87 -8.82
C GLY A 95 -25.64 5.16 -10.32
N ASP A 96 -24.50 5.65 -10.80
CA ASP A 96 -24.24 5.87 -12.23
C ASP A 96 -23.78 4.58 -12.93
N ARG A 97 -24.72 3.66 -13.13
CA ARG A 97 -24.46 2.39 -13.80
C ARG A 97 -24.02 2.60 -15.26
N ALA A 98 -24.65 3.52 -15.97
CA ALA A 98 -24.32 3.78 -17.37
C ALA A 98 -22.87 4.28 -17.53
N GLY A 99 -22.44 5.22 -16.68
CA GLY A 99 -21.07 5.70 -16.66
C GLY A 99 -20.07 4.60 -16.30
N ALA A 100 -20.39 3.73 -15.34
CA ALA A 100 -19.55 2.59 -15.00
C ALA A 100 -19.38 1.61 -16.18
N GLU A 101 -20.48 1.29 -16.88
CA GLU A 101 -20.48 0.38 -18.04
C GLU A 101 -19.70 0.95 -19.23
N ALA A 102 -19.73 2.28 -19.42
CA ALA A 102 -18.94 2.96 -20.44
C ALA A 102 -17.42 2.75 -20.27
N LEU A 103 -16.95 2.48 -19.05
CA LEU A 103 -15.52 2.21 -18.77
C LEU A 103 -15.09 0.77 -19.08
N TYR A 104 -16.03 -0.15 -19.31
CA TYR A 104 -15.73 -1.57 -19.46
C TYR A 104 -14.77 -1.93 -20.60
N PRO A 105 -14.83 -1.29 -21.79
CA PRO A 105 -13.84 -1.53 -22.84
C PRO A 105 -12.41 -1.14 -22.42
N ALA A 106 -12.24 0.06 -21.84
CA ALA A 106 -10.93 0.54 -21.38
C ALA A 106 -10.37 -0.33 -20.23
N ILE A 107 -11.24 -0.78 -19.33
CA ILE A 107 -10.89 -1.75 -18.28
C ILE A 107 -10.35 -3.06 -18.88
N ALA A 108 -11.03 -3.60 -19.90
CA ALA A 108 -10.62 -4.85 -20.52
C ALA A 108 -9.27 -4.71 -21.22
N GLU A 109 -9.04 -3.61 -21.93
CA GLU A 109 -7.76 -3.28 -22.57
C GLU A 109 -6.62 -3.14 -21.56
N ALA A 110 -6.82 -2.35 -20.50
CA ALA A 110 -5.82 -2.17 -19.44
C ALA A 110 -5.51 -3.49 -18.71
N TRP A 111 -6.53 -4.32 -18.49
CA TRP A 111 -6.36 -5.65 -17.90
C TRP A 111 -5.56 -6.58 -18.80
N GLN A 112 -5.87 -6.64 -20.10
CA GLN A 112 -5.12 -7.43 -21.06
C GLN A 112 -3.65 -7.00 -21.10
N THR A 113 -3.39 -5.69 -21.07
CA THR A 113 -2.03 -5.13 -21.04
C THR A 113 -1.28 -5.56 -19.78
N ALA A 114 -1.86 -5.34 -18.61
CA ALA A 114 -1.20 -5.61 -17.34
C ALA A 114 -1.08 -7.11 -16.99
N ARG A 115 -2.01 -7.96 -17.45
CA ARG A 115 -2.12 -9.38 -17.04
C ARG A 115 -1.92 -10.37 -18.18
N ARG A 116 -1.89 -9.93 -19.43
CA ARG A 116 -1.80 -10.77 -20.64
C ARG A 116 -2.89 -11.85 -20.72
N LYS A 117 -4.08 -11.55 -20.20
CA LYS A 117 -5.24 -12.44 -20.13
C LYS A 117 -6.52 -11.66 -20.31
N GLU A 118 -7.51 -12.26 -20.97
CA GLU A 118 -8.81 -11.63 -21.17
C GLU A 118 -9.52 -11.43 -19.82
N LEU A 119 -10.20 -10.29 -19.67
CA LEU A 119 -11.04 -10.02 -18.51
C LEU A 119 -12.47 -10.50 -18.78
N THR A 120 -12.87 -11.61 -18.16
CA THR A 120 -14.25 -12.08 -18.26
C THR A 120 -15.22 -11.15 -17.51
N PRO A 121 -16.49 -11.03 -17.94
CA PRO A 121 -17.49 -10.23 -17.24
C PRO A 121 -17.66 -10.61 -15.76
N ALA A 122 -17.65 -11.92 -15.47
CA ALA A 122 -17.74 -12.43 -14.10
C ALA A 122 -16.53 -12.05 -13.24
N ARG A 123 -15.31 -12.04 -13.82
CA ARG A 123 -14.12 -11.58 -13.11
C ARG A 123 -14.19 -10.08 -12.85
N ARG A 124 -14.56 -9.28 -13.85
CA ARG A 124 -14.76 -7.83 -13.70
C ARG A 124 -15.73 -7.52 -12.57
N ALA A 125 -16.92 -8.14 -12.58
CA ALA A 125 -17.93 -7.91 -11.55
C ALA A 125 -17.42 -8.22 -10.13
N ARG A 126 -16.67 -9.32 -9.96
CA ARG A 126 -16.06 -9.69 -8.68
C ARG A 126 -15.01 -8.68 -8.21
N GLU A 127 -14.14 -8.22 -9.10
CA GLU A 127 -13.11 -7.22 -8.78
C GLU A 127 -13.74 -5.86 -8.43
N LEU A 128 -14.77 -5.43 -9.15
CA LEU A 128 -15.52 -4.22 -8.81
C LEU A 128 -16.20 -4.35 -7.44
N ARG A 129 -16.82 -5.52 -7.16
CA ARG A 129 -17.44 -5.80 -5.87
C ARG A 129 -16.42 -5.74 -4.73
N LEU A 130 -15.20 -6.25 -4.93
CA LEU A 130 -14.15 -6.18 -3.91
C LEU A 130 -13.85 -4.74 -3.46
N PHE A 131 -13.77 -3.79 -4.40
CA PHE A 131 -13.58 -2.37 -4.04
C PHE A 131 -14.75 -1.80 -3.24
N LEU A 132 -15.98 -2.14 -3.63
CA LEU A 132 -17.20 -1.72 -2.93
C LEU A 132 -17.27 -2.30 -1.52
N ASP A 133 -16.95 -3.58 -1.36
CA ASP A 133 -16.92 -4.27 -0.06
C ASP A 133 -15.90 -3.61 0.87
N VAL A 134 -14.67 -3.36 0.39
CA VAL A 134 -13.64 -2.67 1.19
C VAL A 134 -14.08 -1.26 1.58
N ALA A 135 -14.66 -0.49 0.65
CA ALA A 135 -15.16 0.85 0.96
C ALA A 135 -16.30 0.81 2.00
N ARG A 136 -17.22 -0.15 1.88
CA ARG A 136 -18.31 -0.37 2.84
C ARG A 136 -17.78 -0.70 4.23
N ASP A 137 -16.83 -1.63 4.34
CA ASP A 137 -16.22 -1.99 5.62
C ASP A 137 -15.48 -0.80 6.25
N GLN A 138 -14.83 0.01 5.42
CA GLN A 138 -14.19 1.25 5.87
C GLN A 138 -15.20 2.27 6.40
N ARG A 139 -16.37 2.42 5.77
CA ARG A 139 -17.45 3.30 6.27
C ARG A 139 -17.94 2.83 7.63
N VAL A 140 -18.28 1.55 7.73
CA VAL A 140 -18.83 0.95 8.96
C VAL A 140 -17.82 1.09 10.11
N SER A 141 -16.54 0.81 9.87
CA SER A 141 -15.49 0.98 10.89
C SER A 141 -15.25 2.45 11.28
N ALA A 142 -15.56 3.40 10.41
CA ALA A 142 -15.54 4.83 10.70
C ALA A 142 -16.84 5.35 11.36
N GLY A 143 -17.82 4.49 11.64
CA GLY A 143 -19.11 4.87 12.22
C GLY A 143 -20.05 5.57 11.22
N LEU A 144 -19.81 5.41 9.92
CA LEU A 144 -20.67 5.89 8.85
C LEU A 144 -21.68 4.81 8.44
N ALA A 145 -22.73 5.23 7.73
CA ALA A 145 -23.67 4.30 7.10
C ALA A 145 -22.95 3.41 6.05
N PRO A 146 -23.38 2.15 5.86
CA PRO A 146 -22.74 1.23 4.91
C PRO A 146 -22.86 1.73 3.46
N ASP A 147 -23.95 2.42 3.17
CA ASP A 147 -24.22 3.16 1.95
C ASP A 147 -24.04 4.66 2.18
N CYS A 148 -23.67 5.40 1.13
CA CYS A 148 -23.46 6.84 1.23
C CYS A 148 -24.76 7.67 1.22
N GLY A 149 -25.86 7.09 1.72
CA GLY A 149 -27.15 7.74 1.84
C GLY A 149 -27.80 8.10 0.50
N LEU A 150 -27.60 7.28 -0.55
CA LEU A 150 -28.30 7.49 -1.81
C LEU A 150 -29.82 7.40 -1.56
N PRO A 151 -30.59 8.48 -1.80
CA PRO A 151 -32.04 8.47 -1.64
C PRO A 151 -32.62 7.56 -2.73
N GLY A 152 -32.85 6.28 -2.43
CA GLY A 152 -33.42 5.31 -3.36
C GLY A 152 -32.74 3.94 -3.40
N ALA A 153 -31.63 3.71 -2.69
CA ALA A 153 -31.09 2.36 -2.49
C ALA A 153 -31.82 1.62 -1.35
N GLY A 154 -33.15 1.84 -1.28
CA GLY A 154 -34.05 1.01 -0.50
C GLY A 154 -33.85 -0.44 -0.93
N VAL A 155 -33.59 -1.26 0.06
CA VAL A 155 -33.45 -2.71 -0.01
C VAL A 155 -34.77 -3.29 -0.52
N ASP A 156 -34.95 -3.35 -1.83
CA ASP A 156 -35.98 -4.17 -2.46
C ASP A 156 -35.28 -5.34 -3.18
N ASP A 157 -35.15 -6.43 -2.43
CA ASP A 157 -35.06 -7.85 -2.82
C ASP A 157 -34.08 -8.31 -3.93
N VAL A 158 -33.00 -8.99 -3.50
CA VAL A 158 -32.49 -10.25 -4.09
C VAL A 158 -32.14 -11.23 -3.00
#